data_AF-A0A2M7ZU03-F1
#
_entry.id   AF-A0A2M7ZU03-F1
#
_cell.length_a   1.000
_cell.length_b   1.000
_cell.length_c   1.000
_cell.angle_alpha   90.00
_cell.angle_beta   90.00
_cell.angle_gamma   90.00
#
_symmetry.space_group_name_H-M   'P 1'
#
loop_
_entity.id
_entity.type
_entity.pdbx_description
1 polymer ?
#
loop_
_entity_poly.entity_id
_entity_poly.type
_entity_poly.pdbx_seq_one_letter_code
_entity_poly.pdbx_strand_id
1 'polypeptide(L)' 'MGKGDRKSKKGKIFRHSFGKSRPRKKEDIKGTPPEKTEKKSKEE' A
#
# COMPACT_ATOMS: atom_id res chain seq x y z
N MET A 1 3.49 -9.26 5.97
CA MET A 1 2.71 -9.94 4.91
C MET A 1 3.62 -10.32 3.73
N GLY A 2 3.59 -11.57 3.28
CA GLY A 2 4.52 -12.13 2.27
C GLY A 2 4.09 -11.91 0.81
N LYS A 3 4.84 -12.50 -0.14
CA LYS A 3 4.54 -12.44 -1.59
C LYS A 3 3.23 -13.15 -1.97
N GLY A 4 2.80 -14.14 -1.19
CA GLY A 4 1.53 -14.86 -1.42
C GLY A 4 0.28 -14.12 -0.95
N ASP A 5 0.43 -13.07 -0.14
CA ASP A 5 -0.71 -12.37 0.46
C ASP A 5 -1.37 -11.39 -0.53
N ARG A 6 -2.58 -11.75 -0.97
CA ARG A 6 -3.37 -11.02 -1.95
C ARG A 6 -3.91 -9.68 -1.46
N LYS A 7 -3.97 -9.42 -0.16
CA LYS A 7 -4.46 -8.16 0.41
C LYS A 7 -3.34 -7.14 0.55
N SER A 8 -2.09 -7.59 0.70
CA SER A 8 -0.92 -6.73 0.89
C SER A 8 -0.43 -6.06 -0.41
N LYS A 9 0.22 -4.89 -0.27
CA LYS A 9 0.91 -4.22 -1.39
C LYS A 9 1.99 -5.13 -2.00
N LYS A 10 2.72 -5.89 -1.17
CA LYS A 10 3.81 -6.79 -1.58
C LYS A 10 3.31 -7.95 -2.44
N GLY A 11 2.21 -8.60 -2.06
CA GLY A 11 1.65 -9.68 -2.88
C GLY A 11 0.95 -9.17 -4.15
N LYS A 12 0.34 -7.98 -4.12
CA LYS A 12 -0.17 -7.31 -5.32
C LYS A 12 0.96 -6.96 -6.31
N ILE A 13 2.12 -6.48 -5.85
CA ILE A 13 3.34 -6.27 -6.66
C ILE A 13 3.77 -7.57 -7.33
N PHE A 14 3.96 -8.63 -6.53
CA PHE A 14 4.49 -9.91 -7.00
C PHE A 14 3.61 -10.56 -8.06
N ARG A 15 2.29 -10.46 -7.92
CA ARG A 15 1.31 -11.02 -8.87
C ARG A 15 0.91 -10.07 -10.00
N HIS A 16 1.56 -8.90 -10.10
CA HIS A 16 1.26 -7.87 -11.10
C HIS A 16 -0.22 -7.47 -11.18
N SER A 17 -0.90 -7.44 -10.02
CA SER A 17 -2.33 -7.11 -9.92
C SER A 17 -2.55 -5.82 -9.14
N PHE A 18 -3.69 -5.17 -9.39
CA PHE A 18 -4.07 -3.92 -8.74
C PHE A 18 -5.18 -4.15 -7.72
N GLY A 19 -5.41 -3.15 -6.87
CA GLY A 19 -6.48 -3.14 -5.87
C GLY A 19 -6.25 -2.03 -4.86
N LYS A 20 -7.08 -1.99 -3.80
CA LYS A 20 -7.02 -0.93 -2.77
C LYS A 20 -5.61 -0.67 -2.22
N SER A 21 -4.83 -1.74 -1.99
CA SER A 21 -3.44 -1.66 -1.47
C SER A 21 -2.34 -1.40 -2.52
N ARG A 22 -2.64 -1.57 -3.82
CA ARG A 22 -1.77 -1.20 -4.96
C ARG A 22 -2.64 -0.58 -6.07
N PRO A 23 -3.05 0.69 -5.91
CA PRO A 23 -3.83 1.41 -6.91
C PRO A 23 -2.97 1.74 -8.15
N ARG A 24 -3.62 2.05 -9.28
CA ARG A 24 -2.92 2.48 -10.51
C ARG A 24 -2.61 3.97 -10.45
N LYS A 25 -3.58 4.76 -10.01
CA LYS A 25 -3.46 6.20 -9.78
C LYS A 25 -3.77 6.51 -8.32
N LYS A 26 -3.21 7.61 -7.80
CA LYS A 26 -3.44 8.04 -6.41
C LYS A 26 -4.93 8.34 -6.14
N GLU A 27 -5.66 8.76 -7.17
CA GLU A 27 -7.10 9.07 -7.16
C GLU A 27 -7.99 7.82 -7.07
N ASP A 28 -7.46 6.63 -7.36
CA ASP A 28 -8.21 5.37 -7.28
C ASP A 28 -8.42 4.90 -5.83
N ILE A 29 -7.79 5.58 -4.86
CA ILE A 29 -7.97 5.32 -3.43
C ILE A 29 -9.27 6.01 -2.98
N LYS A 30 -10.41 5.54 -3.47
CA LYS A 30 -11.72 5.99 -2.98
C LYS A 30 -11.99 5.34 -1.62
N GLY A 31 -11.99 6.16 -0.56
CA GLY A 31 -12.63 5.81 0.71
C GLY A 31 -11.74 5.48 1.91
N THR A 32 -10.45 5.85 1.91
CA THR A 32 -9.67 5.91 3.16
C THR A 32 -9.08 7.31 3.31
N PRO A 33 -9.43 8.07 4.37
CA PRO A 33 -8.65 9.28 4.68
C PRO A 33 -7.17 8.86 4.83
N PRO A 34 -6.22 9.72 4.44
CA PRO A 34 -4.80 9.44 4.62
C PRO A 34 -4.49 9.44 6.12
N GLU A 35 -4.74 8.33 6.79
CA GLU A 35 -4.33 8.15 8.18
C GLU A 35 -2.83 7.91 8.20
N LYS A 36 -2.12 9.02 8.45
CA LYS A 36 -0.90 9.13 9.25
C LYS A 36 0.01 7.90 9.27
N THR A 37 1.07 7.96 8.48
CA THR A 37 2.39 7.52 8.94
C THR A 37 3.30 8.72 8.97
N GLU A 38 3.11 9.59 9.98
CA GLU A 38 4.18 10.45 10.47
C GLU A 38 5.05 9.65 11.45
N LYS A 39 6.37 9.72 11.22
CA LYS A 39 7.50 9.64 12.17
C LYS A 39 7.88 8.27 12.75
N LYS A 40 9.08 7.76 12.41
CA LYS A 40 10.34 7.93 13.19
C LYS A 40 11.45 6.94 12.75
N SER A 41 12.51 7.46 12.13
CA SER A 41 13.91 7.01 12.27
C SER A 41 14.78 8.14 11.69
N LYS A 42 15.12 9.15 12.49
CA LYS A 42 16.36 9.33 13.30
C LYS A 42 17.19 10.43 12.58
N GLU A 43 17.30 11.69 13.05
CA GLU A 43 18.21 12.17 14.13
C GLU A 43 19.50 11.34 14.09
N GLU A 44 20.63 11.84 13.59
CA GLU A 44 21.42 13.01 13.98
C GLU A 44 22.43 13.34 12.87
#